data_AF-A0A7C1NEQ4-F1
#
_entry.id   AF-A0A7C1NEQ4-F1
#
_cell.length_a   1.000
_cell.length_b   1.000
_cell.length_c   1.000
_cell.angle_alpha   90.00
_cell.angle_beta   90.00
_cell.angle_gamma   90.00
#
_symmetry.space_group_name_H-M   'P 1'
#
loop_
_entity.id
_entity.type
_entity.pdbx_description
1 polymer ?
#
loop_
_entity_poly.entity_id
_entity_poly.type
_entity_poly.pdbx_seq_one_letter_code
_entity_poly.pdbx_strand_id
1 'polypeptide(L)'
;MNVIKNINMGYPQQTFDFDQSHTRDLKKILLFVDVWIADNDRAMLDQLVNHFSIQPDKWSETYILELLNNLFQDDKIHFIIDGKKILPENVKTHFSGTDPSKLPFLQAREILSVVRTHLSDPAQWQYVEITKPEKIEEPELLRVQHLGKKLFGDVGGVGQNSLCRYLRRHLRMWKNDLEMFQKIAGGGQYPGTNEIQKGLTLTRKLLNVHEPCEFIEAFINNEDRLSDAGYHFAILENFYKNRIYIWDALIRAHENFKLNRSVLEKDPDVEKALEKLCKILADPQPYSMIEEIWDLIAIVKPVNDLIVEKQIASAKSPAVKKIEKMIDKIVKMLEEKKANSNTRNKALFPLQTVKKKINTALSIQTIADYLEEAIAQFDDTMDTLA
;
A
#
# COMPACT_ATOMS: atom_id res chain seq x y z
N MET A 1 -30.63 10.05 -40.30
CA MET A 1 -32.00 9.49 -40.24
C MET A 1 -31.88 7.98 -40.26
N ASN A 2 -32.47 7.31 -39.27
CA ASN A 2 -32.33 5.88 -38.94
C ASN A 2 -32.40 4.91 -40.12
N VAL A 3 -31.43 3.99 -40.21
CA VAL A 3 -31.67 2.62 -40.72
C VAL A 3 -30.77 1.63 -39.95
N ILE A 4 -31.08 1.40 -38.66
CA ILE A 4 -30.87 0.09 -38.04
C ILE A 4 -32.19 -0.64 -38.22
N LYS A 5 -32.21 -1.65 -39.10
CA LYS A 5 -33.16 -2.78 -39.08
C LYS A 5 -32.86 -3.71 -40.25
N ASN A 6 -32.24 -4.85 -39.93
CA ASN A 6 -32.47 -6.20 -40.49
C ASN A 6 -31.15 -7.01 -40.47
N ILE A 7 -30.86 -7.61 -39.32
CA ILE A 7 -29.91 -8.74 -39.24
C ILE A 7 -30.74 -10.00 -39.43
N ASN A 8 -30.54 -10.68 -40.56
CA ASN A 8 -31.14 -11.98 -40.85
C ASN A 8 -30.22 -13.07 -40.28
N MET A 9 -30.77 -13.96 -39.44
CA MET A 9 -30.06 -15.12 -38.87
C MET A 9 -30.25 -16.35 -39.75
N GLY A 10 -29.21 -16.74 -40.49
CA GLY A 10 -29.08 -18.02 -41.20
C GLY A 10 -27.61 -18.50 -41.20
N TYR A 11 -27.38 -19.79 -40.92
CA TYR A 11 -26.07 -20.47 -40.83
C TYR A 11 -25.39 -20.67 -42.22
N PRO A 12 -24.12 -21.14 -42.33
CA PRO A 12 -22.88 -20.42 -42.10
C PRO A 12 -21.97 -20.58 -43.34
N GLN A 13 -22.06 -19.67 -44.31
CA GLN A 13 -21.03 -19.55 -45.35
C GLN A 13 -20.52 -18.11 -45.47
N GLN A 14 -21.33 -17.10 -45.12
CA GLN A 14 -20.93 -15.70 -45.19
C GLN A 14 -20.17 -15.17 -43.96
N THR A 15 -20.37 -15.74 -42.76
CA THR A 15 -19.63 -15.32 -41.56
C THR A 15 -18.19 -15.82 -41.55
N PHE A 16 -17.94 -17.02 -42.11
CA PHE A 16 -16.59 -17.59 -42.20
C PHE A 16 -15.75 -16.89 -43.27
N ASP A 17 -16.33 -16.58 -44.43
CA ASP A 17 -15.67 -15.80 -45.48
C ASP A 17 -15.40 -14.34 -45.04
N PHE A 18 -16.27 -13.76 -44.21
CA PHE A 18 -16.06 -12.42 -43.65
C PHE A 18 -14.90 -12.40 -42.64
N ASP A 19 -14.84 -13.35 -41.69
CA ASP A 19 -13.72 -13.46 -40.75
C ASP A 19 -12.39 -13.81 -41.45
N GLN A 20 -12.43 -14.65 -42.48
CA GLN A 20 -11.24 -14.97 -43.28
C GLN A 20 -10.78 -13.81 -44.16
N SER A 21 -11.70 -13.07 -44.77
CA SER A 21 -11.36 -11.91 -45.59
C SER A 21 -10.83 -10.76 -44.72
N HIS A 22 -11.44 -10.48 -43.58
CA HIS A 22 -10.93 -9.51 -42.59
C HIS A 22 -9.54 -9.89 -42.08
N THR A 23 -9.33 -11.15 -41.72
CA THR A 23 -8.00 -11.66 -41.29
C THR A 23 -6.96 -11.56 -42.41
N ARG A 24 -7.35 -11.82 -43.66
CA ARG A 24 -6.48 -11.68 -44.84
C ARG A 24 -6.12 -10.21 -45.07
N ASP A 25 -7.07 -9.31 -44.91
CA ASP A 25 -6.90 -7.87 -45.15
C ASP A 25 -6.00 -7.25 -44.07
N LEU A 26 -6.13 -7.66 -42.80
CA LEU A 26 -5.19 -7.34 -41.72
C LEU A 26 -3.75 -7.78 -42.07
N LYS A 27 -3.58 -8.99 -42.63
CA LYS A 27 -2.26 -9.48 -43.07
C LYS A 27 -1.70 -8.67 -44.24
N LYS A 28 -2.54 -8.23 -45.19
CA LYS A 28 -2.13 -7.38 -46.31
C LYS A 28 -1.59 -6.04 -45.80
N ILE A 29 -2.28 -5.40 -44.84
CA ILE A 29 -1.80 -4.15 -44.23
C ILE A 29 -0.45 -4.37 -43.54
N LEU A 30 -0.31 -5.41 -42.72
CA LEU A 30 0.94 -5.67 -42.02
C LEU A 30 2.12 -5.92 -42.96
N LEU A 31 1.90 -6.69 -44.04
CA LEU A 31 2.92 -6.95 -45.04
C LEU A 31 3.30 -5.68 -45.81
N PHE A 32 2.32 -4.83 -46.13
CA PHE A 32 2.60 -3.53 -46.72
C PHE A 32 3.43 -2.65 -45.79
N VAL A 33 3.07 -2.56 -44.50
CA VAL A 33 3.85 -1.79 -43.51
C VAL A 33 5.28 -2.34 -43.40
N ASP A 34 5.47 -3.66 -43.42
CA ASP A 34 6.81 -4.28 -43.40
C ASP A 34 7.67 -3.87 -44.60
N VAL A 35 7.13 -4.02 -45.81
CA VAL A 35 7.85 -3.68 -47.05
C VAL A 35 8.12 -2.17 -47.09
N TRP A 36 7.14 -1.36 -46.73
CA TRP A 36 7.25 0.10 -46.80
C TRP A 36 8.26 0.67 -45.83
N ILE A 37 8.29 0.18 -44.58
CA ILE A 37 9.32 0.58 -43.60
C ILE A 37 10.71 0.17 -44.09
N ALA A 38 10.85 -1.03 -44.65
CA ALA A 38 12.13 -1.50 -45.19
C ALA A 38 12.64 -0.62 -46.34
N ASP A 39 11.73 -0.11 -47.18
CA ASP A 39 12.08 0.69 -48.36
C ASP A 39 12.21 2.19 -48.07
N ASN A 40 11.54 2.73 -47.04
CA ASN A 40 11.39 4.18 -46.82
C ASN A 40 11.72 4.67 -45.40
N ASP A 41 12.24 3.81 -44.53
CA ASP A 41 12.50 4.03 -43.10
C ASP A 41 11.27 4.33 -42.22
N ARG A 42 10.19 4.87 -42.78
CA ARG A 42 8.95 5.25 -42.08
C ARG A 42 7.72 4.93 -42.92
N ALA A 43 6.66 4.45 -42.27
CA ALA A 43 5.34 4.31 -42.90
C ALA A 43 4.43 5.43 -42.41
N MET A 44 3.91 6.25 -43.32
CA MET A 44 2.97 7.33 -42.98
C MET A 44 1.53 6.90 -43.25
N LEU A 45 0.59 7.33 -42.40
CA LEU A 45 -0.81 6.94 -42.51
C LEU A 45 -1.45 7.42 -43.81
N ASP A 46 -1.15 8.63 -44.27
CA ASP A 46 -1.66 9.18 -45.52
C ASP A 46 -1.22 8.34 -46.73
N GLN A 47 0.05 7.92 -46.74
CA GLN A 47 0.61 7.07 -47.80
C GLN A 47 -0.05 5.69 -47.81
N LEU A 48 -0.25 5.09 -46.63
CA LEU A 48 -0.90 3.79 -46.50
C LEU A 48 -2.36 3.85 -46.96
N VAL A 49 -3.12 4.86 -46.51
CA VAL A 49 -4.51 5.03 -46.91
C VAL A 49 -4.61 5.25 -48.42
N ASN A 50 -3.78 6.15 -48.98
CA ASN A 50 -3.73 6.39 -50.43
C ASN A 50 -3.41 5.12 -51.23
N HIS A 51 -2.47 4.30 -50.76
CA HIS A 51 -2.12 3.05 -51.41
C HIS A 51 -3.33 2.12 -51.56
N PHE A 52 -4.04 1.84 -50.46
CA PHE A 52 -5.17 0.91 -50.45
C PHE A 52 -6.48 1.47 -51.03
N SER A 53 -6.64 2.80 -51.05
CA SER A 53 -7.82 3.45 -51.65
C SER A 53 -7.78 3.52 -53.18
N ILE A 54 -6.61 3.37 -53.82
CA ILE A 54 -6.44 3.46 -55.27
C ILE A 54 -6.28 2.06 -55.94
N GLN A 55 -6.09 1.00 -55.17
CA GLN A 55 -5.96 -0.38 -55.66
C GLN A 55 -7.21 -0.93 -56.37
N PRO A 56 -7.13 -2.00 -57.19
CA PRO A 56 -8.28 -2.60 -57.88
C PRO A 56 -9.44 -3.00 -56.95
N ASP A 57 -9.12 -3.44 -55.73
CA ASP A 57 -10.08 -3.86 -54.68
C ASP A 57 -10.59 -2.68 -53.81
N LYS A 58 -10.27 -1.42 -54.18
CA LYS A 58 -10.57 -0.12 -53.51
C LYS A 58 -11.22 -0.22 -52.13
N TRP A 59 -10.41 -0.12 -51.09
CA TRP A 59 -10.92 -0.01 -49.72
C TRP A 59 -11.33 1.42 -49.38
N SER A 60 -12.42 1.57 -48.63
CA SER A 60 -12.81 2.87 -48.08
C SER A 60 -11.85 3.28 -46.97
N GLU A 61 -11.64 4.59 -46.82
CA GLU A 61 -10.80 5.16 -45.75
C GLU A 61 -11.25 4.65 -44.37
N THR A 62 -12.56 4.60 -44.12
CA THR A 62 -13.14 4.08 -42.88
C THR A 62 -12.76 2.63 -42.60
N TYR A 63 -12.77 1.78 -43.63
CA TYR A 63 -12.42 0.37 -43.48
C TYR A 63 -10.92 0.19 -43.21
N ILE A 64 -10.07 0.98 -43.88
CA ILE A 64 -8.62 0.98 -43.62
C ILE A 64 -8.33 1.39 -42.18
N LEU A 65 -8.97 2.45 -41.68
CA LEU A 65 -8.84 2.91 -40.30
C LEU A 65 -9.36 1.87 -39.28
N GLU A 66 -10.42 1.13 -39.61
CA GLU A 66 -10.92 0.03 -38.78
C GLU A 66 -9.90 -1.12 -38.68
N LEU A 67 -9.31 -1.52 -39.80
CA LEU A 67 -8.26 -2.54 -39.83
C LEU A 67 -7.02 -2.09 -39.04
N LEU A 68 -6.57 -0.84 -39.22
CA LEU A 68 -5.47 -0.26 -38.45
C LEU A 68 -5.79 -0.19 -36.96
N ASN A 69 -7.02 0.17 -36.58
CA ASN A 69 -7.44 0.14 -35.20
C ASN A 69 -7.37 -1.29 -34.62
N ASN A 70 -7.81 -2.30 -35.35
CA ASN A 70 -7.70 -3.69 -34.91
C ASN A 70 -6.24 -4.11 -34.70
N LEU A 71 -5.37 -3.80 -35.67
CA LEU A 71 -3.92 -4.04 -35.56
C LEU A 71 -3.30 -3.30 -34.38
N PHE A 72 -3.73 -2.06 -34.12
CA PHE A 72 -3.29 -1.26 -32.98
C PHE A 72 -3.77 -1.86 -31.66
N GLN A 73 -5.04 -2.23 -31.53
CA GLN A 73 -5.59 -2.86 -30.31
C GLN A 73 -4.93 -4.20 -29.98
N ASP A 74 -4.50 -4.92 -31.02
CA ASP A 74 -3.76 -6.18 -30.96
C ASP A 74 -2.23 -6.00 -30.83
N ASP A 75 -1.77 -4.75 -30.73
CA ASP A 75 -0.36 -4.39 -30.56
C ASP A 75 0.52 -4.97 -31.69
N LYS A 76 0.00 -4.91 -32.92
CA LYS A 76 0.72 -5.28 -34.14
C LYS A 76 1.35 -4.06 -34.81
N ILE A 77 0.82 -2.88 -34.53
CA ILE A 77 1.33 -1.57 -34.96
C ILE A 77 1.17 -0.56 -33.83
N HIS A 78 1.97 0.51 -33.89
CA HIS A 78 1.88 1.68 -33.02
C HIS A 78 1.87 2.95 -33.86
N PHE A 79 1.20 3.98 -33.36
CA PHE A 79 1.22 5.31 -33.97
C PHE A 79 2.27 6.18 -33.29
N ILE A 80 3.04 6.94 -34.07
CA ILE A 80 3.86 8.03 -33.56
C ILE A 80 3.23 9.33 -34.06
N ILE A 81 2.86 10.19 -33.10
CA ILE A 81 2.22 11.47 -33.36
C ILE A 81 2.96 12.52 -32.54
N ASP A 82 3.37 13.62 -33.17
CA ASP A 82 4.21 14.67 -32.54
C ASP A 82 5.47 14.12 -31.86
N GLY A 83 6.08 13.09 -32.47
CA GLY A 83 7.27 12.40 -31.93
C GLY A 83 6.99 11.52 -30.71
N LYS A 84 5.73 11.33 -30.31
CA LYS A 84 5.33 10.47 -29.19
C LYS A 84 4.68 9.20 -29.70
N LYS A 85 5.22 8.05 -29.27
CA LYS A 85 4.62 6.73 -29.52
C LYS A 85 3.37 6.54 -28.67
N ILE A 86 2.30 6.14 -29.30
CA ILE A 86 1.01 5.86 -28.70
C ILE A 86 0.93 4.35 -28.49
N LEU A 87 0.78 3.92 -27.23
CA LEU A 87 0.62 2.50 -26.87
C LEU A 87 -0.86 2.14 -26.68
N PRO A 88 -1.32 0.94 -27.05
CA PRO A 88 -2.72 0.54 -26.95
C PRO A 88 -3.23 0.54 -25.51
N GLU A 89 -2.37 0.26 -24.53
CA GLU A 89 -2.75 0.30 -23.11
C GLU A 89 -3.14 1.70 -22.61
N ASN A 90 -2.60 2.75 -23.22
CA ASN A 90 -2.95 4.14 -22.92
C ASN A 90 -4.28 4.56 -23.56
N VAL A 91 -4.75 3.76 -24.52
CA VAL A 91 -5.92 4.01 -25.36
C VAL A 91 -7.02 2.96 -25.13
N LYS A 92 -6.80 1.96 -24.25
CA LYS A 92 -7.72 0.83 -24.00
C LYS A 92 -8.93 1.19 -23.15
N THR A 93 -9.61 2.22 -23.62
CA THR A 93 -11.05 2.45 -23.64
C THR A 93 -11.28 3.41 -24.82
N HIS A 94 -12.35 3.28 -25.63
CA HIS A 94 -12.96 4.40 -26.39
C HIS A 94 -12.82 4.54 -27.93
N PHE A 95 -12.60 3.49 -28.73
CA PHE A 95 -13.04 3.57 -30.15
C PHE A 95 -14.57 3.45 -30.32
N SER A 96 -15.32 3.26 -29.22
CA SER A 96 -16.77 3.42 -29.16
C SER A 96 -17.18 4.76 -28.51
N GLY A 97 -16.96 5.88 -29.21
CA GLY A 97 -17.69 7.14 -29.03
C GLY A 97 -17.75 7.78 -27.63
N THR A 98 -16.80 7.51 -26.73
CA THR A 98 -16.90 8.00 -25.35
C THR A 98 -16.29 9.40 -25.21
N ASP A 99 -16.99 10.27 -24.49
CA ASP A 99 -16.59 11.67 -24.27
C ASP A 99 -15.27 11.75 -23.48
N PRO A 100 -14.22 12.40 -24.02
CA PRO A 100 -12.94 12.63 -23.34
C PRO A 100 -13.10 13.28 -21.96
N SER A 101 -14.20 14.00 -21.71
CA SER A 101 -14.47 14.67 -20.44
C SER A 101 -14.66 13.73 -19.24
N LYS A 102 -14.95 12.44 -19.48
CA LYS A 102 -15.30 11.45 -18.43
C LYS A 102 -14.15 10.56 -17.97
N LEU A 103 -12.93 10.80 -18.45
CA LEU A 103 -11.75 9.97 -18.15
C LEU A 103 -11.05 10.42 -16.85
N PRO A 104 -10.69 9.48 -15.96
CA PRO A 104 -10.12 9.78 -14.63
C PRO A 104 -8.64 10.18 -14.63
N PHE A 105 -7.93 10.22 -15.77
CA PHE A 105 -6.51 10.59 -15.84
C PHE A 105 -6.27 11.64 -16.92
N LEU A 106 -5.69 12.79 -16.53
CA LEU A 106 -5.35 13.91 -17.43
C LEU A 106 -4.51 13.46 -18.63
N GLN A 107 -3.52 12.59 -18.41
CA GLN A 107 -2.65 12.07 -19.48
C GLN A 107 -3.39 11.19 -20.49
N ALA A 108 -4.33 10.34 -20.03
CA ALA A 108 -5.14 9.51 -20.93
C ALA A 108 -6.05 10.38 -21.82
N ARG A 109 -6.60 11.47 -21.26
CA ARG A 109 -7.41 12.45 -22.00
C ARG A 109 -6.62 13.17 -23.08
N GLU A 110 -5.42 13.61 -22.74
CA GLU A 110 -4.50 14.26 -23.68
C GLU A 110 -4.13 13.31 -24.82
N ILE A 111 -3.69 12.08 -24.51
CA ILE A 111 -3.36 11.05 -25.50
C ILE A 111 -4.55 10.79 -26.44
N LEU A 112 -5.76 10.60 -25.89
CA LEU A 112 -6.95 10.35 -26.69
C LEU A 112 -7.37 11.54 -27.55
N SER A 113 -7.19 12.76 -27.05
CA SER A 113 -7.45 13.97 -27.84
C SER A 113 -6.50 14.07 -29.04
N VAL A 114 -5.21 13.77 -28.84
CA VAL A 114 -4.18 13.79 -29.89
C VAL A 114 -4.49 12.73 -30.94
N VAL A 115 -4.77 11.49 -30.53
CA VAL A 115 -5.13 10.38 -31.43
C VAL A 115 -6.40 10.72 -32.21
N ARG A 116 -7.44 11.25 -31.55
CA ARG A 116 -8.70 11.58 -32.22
C ARG A 116 -8.52 12.69 -33.25
N THR A 117 -7.80 13.76 -32.91
CA THR A 117 -7.55 14.89 -33.84
C THR A 117 -6.84 14.40 -35.08
N HIS A 118 -5.77 13.61 -34.92
CA HIS A 118 -4.93 13.20 -36.05
C HIS A 118 -5.54 12.09 -36.90
N LEU A 119 -6.36 11.20 -36.34
CA LEU A 119 -6.98 10.12 -37.11
C LEU A 119 -8.30 10.52 -37.78
N SER A 120 -8.98 11.56 -37.30
CA SER A 120 -10.32 11.95 -37.82
C SER A 120 -10.29 12.90 -39.03
N ASP A 121 -9.15 13.56 -39.28
CA ASP A 121 -8.99 14.52 -40.38
C ASP A 121 -7.92 14.02 -41.37
N PRO A 122 -8.28 13.74 -42.64
CA PRO A 122 -7.33 13.29 -43.65
C PRO A 122 -6.11 14.21 -43.83
N ALA A 123 -6.24 15.51 -43.59
CA ALA A 123 -5.11 16.45 -43.69
C ALA A 123 -4.04 16.22 -42.60
N GLN A 124 -4.41 15.54 -41.50
CA GLN A 124 -3.51 15.23 -40.39
C GLN A 124 -2.80 13.89 -40.55
N TRP A 125 -3.24 13.01 -41.45
CA TRP A 125 -2.67 11.68 -41.62
C TRP A 125 -1.19 11.70 -42.02
N GLN A 126 -0.73 12.76 -42.69
CA GLN A 126 0.68 13.00 -43.03
C GLN A 126 1.59 13.23 -41.81
N TYR A 127 1.02 13.39 -40.60
CA TYR A 127 1.76 13.53 -39.34
C TYR A 127 1.66 12.29 -38.46
N VAL A 128 0.99 11.24 -38.92
CA VAL A 128 0.83 9.98 -38.20
C VAL A 128 1.76 8.95 -38.81
N GLU A 129 2.85 8.67 -38.09
CA GLU A 129 3.76 7.59 -38.46
C GLU A 129 3.27 6.27 -37.86
N ILE A 130 3.39 5.19 -38.63
CA ILE A 130 3.04 3.83 -38.28
C ILE A 130 4.34 3.06 -38.09
N THR A 131 4.50 2.48 -36.91
CA THR A 131 5.66 1.64 -36.57
C THR A 131 5.20 0.27 -36.12
N LYS A 132 6.08 -0.72 -36.23
CA LYS A 132 5.84 -2.04 -35.62
C LYS A 132 6.49 -2.09 -34.25
N PRO A 133 5.89 -2.80 -33.28
CA PRO A 133 6.58 -3.04 -32.02
C PRO A 133 7.88 -3.77 -32.28
N GLU A 134 8.93 -3.32 -31.61
CA GLU A 134 10.11 -4.15 -31.42
C GLU A 134 9.68 -5.48 -30.80
N LYS A 135 10.37 -6.55 -31.20
CA LYS A 135 9.99 -7.91 -30.85
C LYS A 135 11.16 -8.56 -30.14
N ILE A 136 10.93 -8.93 -28.88
CA ILE A 136 11.90 -9.71 -28.12
C ILE A 136 11.97 -11.13 -28.66
N GLU A 137 13.18 -11.70 -28.65
CA GLU A 137 13.39 -13.07 -29.08
C GLU A 137 12.71 -14.06 -28.12
N GLU A 138 12.21 -15.16 -28.68
CA GLU A 138 11.49 -16.19 -27.91
C GLU A 138 12.26 -16.72 -26.69
N PRO A 139 13.60 -16.96 -26.74
CA PRO A 139 14.36 -17.40 -25.57
C PRO A 139 14.33 -16.41 -24.39
N GLU A 140 14.40 -15.11 -24.67
CA GLU A 140 14.34 -14.07 -23.64
C GLU A 140 12.95 -13.98 -23.03
N LEU A 141 11.91 -14.10 -23.86
CA LEU A 141 10.52 -14.13 -23.41
C LEU A 141 10.26 -15.30 -22.46
N LEU A 142 10.78 -16.49 -22.77
CA LEU A 142 10.69 -17.68 -21.91
C LEU A 142 11.44 -17.48 -20.58
N ARG A 143 12.63 -16.86 -20.62
CA ARG A 143 13.40 -16.54 -19.40
C ARG A 143 12.60 -15.63 -18.48
N VAL A 144 11.92 -14.63 -19.03
CA VAL A 144 11.08 -13.69 -18.27
C VAL A 144 9.86 -14.39 -17.68
N GLN A 145 9.20 -15.26 -18.44
CA GLN A 145 8.08 -16.05 -17.93
C GLN A 145 8.52 -16.93 -16.76
N HIS A 146 9.70 -17.55 -16.85
CA HIS A 146 10.25 -18.34 -15.76
C HIS A 146 10.51 -17.49 -14.51
N LEU A 147 11.15 -16.32 -14.68
CA LEU A 147 11.39 -15.38 -13.59
C LEU A 147 10.07 -14.86 -12.98
N GLY A 148 9.10 -14.49 -13.80
CA GLY A 148 7.76 -14.09 -13.38
C GLY A 148 7.07 -15.16 -12.55
N LYS A 149 7.13 -16.42 -13.00
CA LYS A 149 6.60 -17.57 -12.26
C LYS A 149 7.28 -17.75 -10.91
N LYS A 150 8.61 -17.64 -10.86
CA LYS A 150 9.38 -17.76 -9.62
C LYS A 150 8.99 -16.68 -8.60
N LEU A 151 8.77 -15.44 -9.06
CA LEU A 151 8.48 -14.30 -8.18
C LEU A 151 7.00 -14.19 -7.78
N PHE A 152 6.09 -14.55 -8.68
CA PHE A 152 4.67 -14.22 -8.56
C PHE A 152 3.74 -15.44 -8.67
N GLY A 153 4.28 -16.63 -8.90
CA GLY A 153 3.52 -17.90 -8.90
C GLY A 153 2.80 -18.25 -10.21
N ASP A 154 2.87 -17.39 -11.25
CA ASP A 154 2.24 -17.62 -12.55
C ASP A 154 3.19 -17.21 -13.70
N VAL A 155 3.12 -17.92 -14.82
CA VAL A 155 3.92 -17.65 -16.04
C VAL A 155 3.45 -16.39 -16.77
N GLY A 156 2.22 -15.95 -16.54
CA GLY A 156 1.62 -14.81 -17.23
C GLY A 156 1.22 -15.12 -18.68
N GLY A 157 1.12 -14.09 -19.51
CA GLY A 157 0.67 -14.23 -20.90
C GLY A 157 1.79 -14.68 -21.86
N VAL A 158 1.40 -15.36 -22.94
CA VAL A 158 2.34 -15.93 -23.93
C VAL A 158 2.97 -14.86 -24.83
N GLY A 159 2.32 -13.70 -25.00
CA GLY A 159 2.86 -12.59 -25.78
C GLY A 159 3.54 -11.52 -24.91
N GLN A 160 4.53 -10.84 -25.46
CA GLN A 160 5.29 -9.74 -24.83
C GLN A 160 4.39 -8.78 -24.02
N ASN A 161 3.35 -8.20 -24.64
CA ASN A 161 2.52 -7.20 -23.94
C ASN A 161 1.64 -7.80 -22.85
N SER A 162 1.15 -9.02 -23.06
CA SER A 162 0.40 -9.73 -22.02
C SER A 162 1.28 -10.06 -20.82
N LEU A 163 2.55 -10.40 -21.07
CA LEU A 163 3.57 -10.61 -20.04
C LEU A 163 3.93 -9.29 -19.34
N CYS A 164 4.19 -8.20 -20.07
CA CYS A 164 4.42 -6.87 -19.50
C CYS A 164 3.29 -6.44 -18.58
N ARG A 165 2.02 -6.56 -19.04
CA ARG A 165 0.84 -6.21 -18.25
C ARG A 165 0.76 -7.02 -16.95
N TYR A 166 1.02 -8.33 -17.05
CA TYR A 166 1.08 -9.23 -15.90
C TYR A 166 2.15 -8.78 -14.89
N LEU A 167 3.39 -8.60 -15.34
CA LEU A 167 4.51 -8.20 -14.48
C LEU A 167 4.29 -6.82 -13.86
N ARG A 168 3.86 -5.82 -14.64
CA ARG A 168 3.52 -4.48 -14.14
C ARG A 168 2.42 -4.52 -13.09
N ARG A 169 1.43 -5.41 -13.22
CA ARG A 169 0.37 -5.59 -12.21
C ARG A 169 0.98 -6.05 -10.88
N HIS A 170 1.81 -7.09 -10.90
CA HIS A 170 2.44 -7.61 -9.68
C HIS A 170 3.45 -6.63 -9.06
N LEU A 171 4.27 -5.95 -9.87
CA LEU A 171 5.16 -4.90 -9.38
C LEU A 171 4.39 -3.74 -8.71
N ARG A 172 3.20 -3.40 -9.22
CA ARG A 172 2.31 -2.41 -8.57
C ARG A 172 1.77 -2.92 -7.23
N MET A 173 1.41 -4.20 -7.14
CA MET A 173 0.99 -4.81 -5.86
C MET A 173 2.11 -4.74 -4.83
N TRP A 174 3.33 -5.17 -5.20
CA TRP A 174 4.50 -5.05 -4.34
C TRP A 174 4.74 -3.60 -3.92
N LYS A 175 4.73 -2.66 -4.86
CA LYS A 175 4.90 -1.23 -4.57
C LYS A 175 3.87 -0.74 -3.54
N ASN A 176 2.59 -1.06 -3.71
CA ASN A 176 1.52 -0.62 -2.82
C ASN A 176 1.70 -1.18 -1.39
N ASP A 177 2.01 -2.47 -1.28
CA ASP A 177 2.25 -3.12 0.03
C ASP A 177 3.50 -2.54 0.71
N LEU A 178 4.59 -2.36 -0.04
CA LEU A 178 5.81 -1.73 0.48
C LEU A 178 5.59 -0.28 0.90
N GLU A 179 4.74 0.48 0.22
CA GLU A 179 4.34 1.84 0.64
C GLU A 179 3.51 1.83 1.92
N MET A 180 2.66 0.82 2.12
CA MET A 180 1.96 0.61 3.40
C MET A 180 2.96 0.28 4.53
N PHE A 181 3.88 -0.65 4.29
CA PHE A 181 4.90 -1.03 5.28
C PHE A 181 5.82 0.16 5.62
N GLN A 182 6.20 0.96 4.62
CA GLN A 182 7.01 2.17 4.83
C GLN A 182 6.36 3.17 5.78
N LYS A 183 5.03 3.36 5.72
CA LYS A 183 4.32 4.28 6.62
C LYS A 183 4.40 3.84 8.08
N ILE A 184 4.34 2.53 8.32
CA ILE A 184 4.46 1.94 9.66
C ILE A 184 5.91 2.05 10.12
N ALA A 185 6.85 1.59 9.28
CA ALA A 185 8.27 1.58 9.61
C ALA A 185 8.87 2.97 9.83
N GLY A 186 8.34 3.98 9.13
CA GLY A 186 8.72 5.38 9.29
C GLY A 186 8.39 5.98 10.67
N GLY A 187 7.50 5.35 11.44
CA GLY A 187 7.23 5.70 12.84
C GLY A 187 8.39 5.36 13.80
N GLY A 188 9.40 4.63 13.32
CA GLY A 188 10.53 4.16 14.11
C GLY A 188 10.23 2.85 14.83
N GLN A 189 11.28 2.11 15.21
CA GLN A 189 11.22 0.84 15.96
C GLN A 189 10.67 -0.40 15.23
N TYR A 190 10.38 -0.35 13.92
CA TYR A 190 10.01 -1.54 13.14
C TYR A 190 11.13 -1.97 12.18
N PRO A 191 11.35 -3.29 11.98
CA PRO A 191 12.43 -3.81 11.14
C PRO A 191 12.14 -3.68 9.65
N GLY A 192 13.19 -3.81 8.83
CA GLY A 192 13.06 -3.93 7.37
C GLY A 192 13.02 -2.62 6.56
N THR A 193 13.36 -1.47 7.16
CA THR A 193 13.33 -0.17 6.48
C THR A 193 14.20 -0.11 5.22
N ASN A 194 15.38 -0.73 5.27
CA ASN A 194 16.31 -0.81 4.15
C ASN A 194 15.76 -1.67 3.00
N GLU A 195 15.22 -2.84 3.32
CA GLU A 195 14.65 -3.79 2.38
C GLU A 195 13.40 -3.20 1.71
N ILE A 196 12.55 -2.52 2.50
CA ILE A 196 11.40 -1.77 1.99
C ILE A 196 11.86 -0.70 0.98
N GLN A 197 12.88 0.10 1.34
CA GLN A 197 13.37 1.17 0.48
C GLN A 197 14.01 0.63 -0.81
N LYS A 198 14.77 -0.47 -0.73
CA LYS A 198 15.35 -1.16 -1.90
C LYS A 198 14.25 -1.67 -2.83
N GLY A 199 13.24 -2.35 -2.29
CA GLY A 199 12.08 -2.85 -3.05
C GLY A 199 11.28 -1.73 -3.72
N LEU A 200 11.04 -0.63 -3.01
CA LEU A 200 10.36 0.56 -3.58
C LEU A 200 11.18 1.20 -4.69
N THR A 201 12.50 1.32 -4.51
CA THR A 201 13.38 1.90 -5.53
C THR A 201 13.38 1.05 -6.80
N LEU A 202 13.47 -0.28 -6.65
CA LEU A 202 13.46 -1.20 -7.78
C LEU A 202 12.11 -1.21 -8.51
N THR A 203 11.00 -1.33 -7.78
CA THR A 203 9.65 -1.35 -8.38
C THR A 203 9.33 -0.04 -9.10
N ARG A 204 9.68 1.12 -8.53
CA ARG A 204 9.51 2.43 -9.18
C ARG A 204 10.36 2.54 -10.44
N LYS A 205 11.62 2.11 -10.40
CA LYS A 205 12.50 2.12 -11.59
C LYS A 205 11.90 1.31 -12.73
N LEU A 206 11.47 0.07 -12.46
CA LEU A 206 10.91 -0.81 -13.48
C LEU A 206 9.56 -0.33 -14.00
N LEU A 207 8.69 0.20 -13.12
CA LEU A 207 7.38 0.72 -13.52
C LEU A 207 7.45 2.00 -14.37
N ASN A 208 8.55 2.76 -14.28
CA ASN A 208 8.79 3.95 -15.11
C ASN A 208 9.31 3.63 -16.52
N VAL A 209 9.70 2.39 -16.81
CA VAL A 209 10.00 1.97 -18.18
C VAL A 209 8.67 1.74 -18.88
N HIS A 210 8.36 2.49 -19.93
CA HIS A 210 7.03 2.46 -20.57
C HIS A 210 6.99 1.50 -21.77
N GLU A 211 8.04 1.47 -22.57
CA GLU A 211 8.11 0.61 -23.75
C GLU A 211 8.16 -0.87 -23.36
N PRO A 212 7.31 -1.74 -23.96
CA PRO A 212 7.26 -3.16 -23.60
C PRO A 212 8.59 -3.90 -23.77
N CYS A 213 9.36 -3.65 -24.84
CA CYS A 213 10.66 -4.29 -25.04
C CYS A 213 11.66 -3.87 -23.97
N GLU A 214 11.88 -2.56 -23.84
CA GLU A 214 12.76 -2.00 -22.81
C GLU A 214 12.37 -2.47 -21.41
N PHE A 215 11.06 -2.61 -21.13
CA PHE A 215 10.59 -3.10 -19.84
C PHE A 215 11.01 -4.55 -19.58
N ILE A 216 10.88 -5.43 -20.58
CA ILE A 216 11.27 -6.84 -20.45
C ILE A 216 12.79 -6.96 -20.33
N GLU A 217 13.55 -6.23 -21.13
CA GLU A 217 15.01 -6.17 -21.02
C GLU A 217 15.42 -5.67 -19.63
N ALA A 218 14.82 -4.57 -19.17
CA ALA A 218 15.06 -4.04 -17.84
C ALA A 218 14.69 -5.05 -16.74
N PHE A 219 13.61 -5.82 -16.93
CA PHE A 219 13.20 -6.86 -15.99
C PHE A 219 14.26 -7.97 -15.89
N ILE A 220 14.74 -8.50 -17.02
CA ILE A 220 15.80 -9.52 -17.06
C ILE A 220 17.10 -8.97 -16.48
N ASN A 221 17.49 -7.76 -16.87
CA ASN A 221 18.72 -7.11 -16.42
C ASN A 221 18.72 -6.81 -14.91
N ASN A 222 17.57 -6.92 -14.24
CA ASN A 222 17.44 -6.81 -12.79
C ASN A 222 17.05 -8.14 -12.12
N GLU A 223 17.28 -9.30 -12.76
CA GLU A 223 16.89 -10.62 -12.25
C GLU A 223 17.37 -10.90 -10.82
N ASP A 224 18.66 -10.68 -10.53
CA ASP A 224 19.23 -10.92 -9.19
C ASP A 224 18.58 -10.02 -8.14
N ARG A 225 18.39 -8.74 -8.50
CA ARG A 225 17.78 -7.74 -7.63
C ARG A 225 16.30 -8.01 -7.40
N LEU A 226 15.59 -8.52 -8.40
CA LEU A 226 14.21 -8.94 -8.30
C LEU A 226 14.06 -10.19 -7.44
N SER A 227 14.98 -11.16 -7.58
CA SER A 227 15.02 -12.35 -6.73
C SER A 227 15.27 -12.00 -5.26
N ASP A 228 16.24 -11.13 -4.99
CA ASP A 228 16.54 -10.60 -3.65
C ASP A 228 15.33 -9.84 -3.07
N ALA A 229 14.75 -8.93 -3.87
CA ALA A 229 13.56 -8.19 -3.47
C ALA A 229 12.36 -9.11 -3.20
N GLY A 230 12.18 -10.17 -3.99
CA GLY A 230 11.09 -11.15 -3.79
C GLY A 230 11.24 -11.96 -2.51
N TYR A 231 12.47 -12.39 -2.20
CA TYR A 231 12.78 -13.05 -0.93
C TYR A 231 12.44 -12.15 0.27
N HIS A 232 12.94 -10.91 0.25
CA HIS A 232 12.65 -9.96 1.32
C HIS A 232 11.18 -9.55 1.39
N PHE A 233 10.51 -9.41 0.24
CA PHE A 233 9.08 -9.08 0.19
C PHE A 233 8.25 -10.13 0.92
N ALA A 234 8.51 -11.43 0.72
CA ALA A 234 7.77 -12.49 1.42
C ALA A 234 7.93 -12.42 2.94
N ILE A 235 9.14 -12.10 3.42
CA ILE A 235 9.43 -11.91 4.85
C ILE A 235 8.66 -10.70 5.40
N LEU A 236 8.77 -9.56 4.71
CA LEU A 236 8.10 -8.31 5.08
C LEU A 236 6.58 -8.48 5.08
N GLU A 237 6.03 -9.12 4.05
CA GLU A 237 4.60 -9.37 3.94
C GLU A 237 4.10 -10.20 5.12
N ASN A 238 4.76 -11.31 5.43
CA ASN A 238 4.39 -12.13 6.58
C ASN A 238 4.51 -11.34 7.90
N PHE A 239 5.56 -10.55 8.06
CA PHE A 239 5.75 -9.72 9.25
C PHE A 239 4.63 -8.69 9.41
N TYR A 240 4.49 -7.77 8.45
CA TYR A 240 3.59 -6.62 8.54
C TYR A 240 2.12 -7.02 8.47
N LYS A 241 1.76 -8.09 7.76
CA LYS A 241 0.36 -8.54 7.66
C LYS A 241 -0.04 -9.50 8.77
N ASN A 242 0.86 -10.39 9.21
CA ASN A 242 0.47 -11.50 10.10
C ASN A 242 1.11 -11.45 11.49
N ARG A 243 2.22 -10.75 11.69
CA ARG A 243 3.00 -10.83 12.95
C ARG A 243 3.25 -9.50 13.64
N ILE A 244 2.81 -8.39 13.04
CA ILE A 244 3.00 -7.04 13.57
C ILE A 244 2.49 -6.86 15.00
N TYR A 245 1.38 -7.52 15.36
CA TYR A 245 0.81 -7.43 16.71
C TYR A 245 1.74 -7.97 17.82
N ILE A 246 2.60 -8.95 17.49
CA ILE A 246 3.61 -9.49 18.41
C ILE A 246 4.70 -8.44 18.64
N TRP A 247 5.11 -7.76 17.57
CA TRP A 247 6.08 -6.68 17.64
C TRP A 247 5.55 -5.49 18.43
N ASP A 248 4.28 -5.12 18.23
CA ASP A 248 3.64 -4.07 19.03
C ASP A 248 3.60 -4.43 20.53
N ALA A 249 3.45 -5.73 20.85
CA ALA A 249 3.53 -6.20 22.23
C ALA A 249 4.95 -6.08 22.80
N LEU A 250 5.99 -6.38 22.01
CA LEU A 250 7.39 -6.15 22.38
C LEU A 250 7.65 -4.67 22.70
N ILE A 251 7.25 -3.75 21.81
CA ILE A 251 7.44 -2.31 22.01
C ILE A 251 6.78 -1.84 23.31
N ARG A 252 5.50 -2.21 23.53
CA ARG A 252 4.78 -1.86 24.77
C ARG A 252 5.44 -2.45 26.00
N ALA A 253 5.84 -3.72 25.95
CA ALA A 253 6.50 -4.39 27.06
C ALA A 253 7.84 -3.73 27.39
N HIS A 254 8.65 -3.42 26.38
CA HIS A 254 9.92 -2.72 26.55
C HIS A 254 9.76 -1.37 27.24
N GLU A 255 8.84 -0.52 26.78
CA GLU A 255 8.59 0.78 27.40
C GLU A 255 8.09 0.66 28.85
N ASN A 256 7.21 -0.31 29.12
CA ASN A 256 6.72 -0.56 30.47
C ASN A 256 7.82 -1.04 31.42
N PHE A 257 8.65 -2.00 30.97
CA PHE A 257 9.70 -2.58 31.80
C PHE A 257 10.86 -1.60 32.05
N LYS A 258 11.12 -0.68 31.11
CA LYS A 258 12.14 0.35 31.23
C LYS A 258 11.98 1.20 32.50
N LEU A 259 10.74 1.44 32.95
CA LEU A 259 10.45 2.22 34.17
C LEU A 259 11.00 1.57 35.44
N ASN A 260 11.09 0.23 35.47
CA ASN A 260 11.49 -0.54 36.65
C ASN A 260 12.78 -1.34 36.43
N ARG A 261 13.52 -1.02 35.36
CA ARG A 261 14.67 -1.81 34.88
C ARG A 261 15.68 -2.16 35.97
N SER A 262 16.12 -1.18 36.76
CA SER A 262 17.12 -1.37 37.83
C SER A 262 16.67 -2.32 38.95
N VAL A 263 15.37 -2.52 39.12
CA VAL A 263 14.82 -3.47 40.09
C VAL A 263 14.65 -4.84 39.45
N LEU A 264 14.22 -4.88 38.18
CA LEU A 264 14.05 -6.11 37.41
C LEU A 264 15.37 -6.85 37.19
N GLU A 265 16.46 -6.12 36.93
CA GLU A 265 17.81 -6.68 36.71
C GLU A 265 18.42 -7.33 37.95
N LYS A 266 17.76 -7.28 39.11
CA LYS A 266 18.21 -8.02 40.31
C LYS A 266 17.88 -9.52 40.26
N ASP A 267 16.92 -9.90 39.43
CA ASP A 267 16.59 -11.30 39.17
C ASP A 267 17.36 -11.76 37.91
N PRO A 268 18.29 -12.73 38.02
CA PRO A 268 19.14 -13.13 36.91
C PRO A 268 18.38 -13.71 35.70
N ASP A 269 17.22 -14.33 35.90
CA ASP A 269 16.45 -14.91 34.80
C ASP A 269 15.62 -13.84 34.08
N VAL A 270 15.12 -12.86 34.84
CA VAL A 270 14.44 -11.66 34.31
C VAL A 270 15.43 -10.77 33.56
N GLU A 271 16.64 -10.57 34.09
CA GLU A 271 17.72 -9.81 33.45
C GLU A 271 18.03 -10.39 32.07
N LYS A 272 18.28 -11.71 31.98
CA LYS A 272 18.53 -12.39 30.70
C LYS A 272 17.38 -12.23 29.71
N ALA A 273 16.14 -12.37 30.18
CA ALA A 273 14.96 -12.21 29.32
C ALA A 273 14.84 -10.76 28.80
N LEU A 274 15.06 -9.77 29.66
CA LEU A 274 15.10 -8.35 29.30
C LEU A 274 16.18 -8.03 28.28
N GLU A 275 17.40 -8.53 28.48
CA GLU A 275 18.49 -8.35 27.52
C GLU A 275 18.13 -8.92 26.16
N LYS A 276 17.51 -10.10 26.13
CA LYS A 276 17.09 -10.74 24.87
C LYS A 276 15.99 -9.96 24.16
N LEU A 277 14.98 -9.46 24.89
CA LEU A 277 13.97 -8.55 24.33
C LEU A 277 14.61 -7.30 23.73
N CYS A 278 15.58 -6.69 24.42
CA CYS A 278 16.31 -5.52 23.90
C CYS A 278 17.11 -5.86 22.64
N LYS A 279 17.77 -7.03 22.60
CA LYS A 279 18.52 -7.50 21.43
C LYS A 279 17.60 -7.72 20.23
N ILE A 280 16.45 -8.36 20.42
CA ILE A 280 15.44 -8.56 19.37
C ILE A 280 14.98 -7.20 18.83
N LEU A 281 14.63 -6.25 19.72
CA LEU A 281 14.15 -4.92 19.33
C LEU A 281 15.19 -4.11 18.53
N ALA A 282 16.48 -4.34 18.78
CA ALA A 282 17.58 -3.66 18.10
C ALA A 282 18.05 -4.35 16.81
N ASP A 283 17.62 -5.60 16.55
CA ASP A 283 18.04 -6.36 15.39
C ASP A 283 17.33 -5.85 14.12
N PRO A 284 18.05 -5.51 13.03
CA PRO A 284 17.44 -5.09 11.77
C PRO A 284 16.66 -6.21 11.05
N GLN A 285 16.94 -7.49 11.35
CA GLN A 285 16.30 -8.66 10.76
C GLN A 285 15.83 -9.67 11.83
N PRO A 286 14.90 -9.29 12.71
CA PRO A 286 14.53 -10.06 13.90
C PRO A 286 13.60 -11.24 13.61
N TYR A 287 13.28 -11.52 12.34
CA TYR A 287 12.11 -12.29 11.91
C TYR A 287 12.05 -13.72 12.46
N SER A 288 13.20 -14.37 12.66
CA SER A 288 13.28 -15.71 13.25
C SER A 288 13.01 -15.75 14.75
N MET A 289 13.19 -14.62 15.45
CA MET A 289 13.07 -14.52 16.92
C MET A 289 11.69 -14.04 17.37
N ILE A 290 10.78 -13.73 16.44
CA ILE A 290 9.48 -13.12 16.75
C ILE A 290 8.63 -14.03 17.65
N GLU A 291 8.65 -15.34 17.43
CA GLU A 291 7.84 -16.28 18.22
C GLU A 291 8.30 -16.34 19.69
N GLU A 292 9.57 -16.04 19.96
CA GLU A 292 10.15 -16.07 21.31
C GLU A 292 9.73 -14.86 22.16
N ILE A 293 9.20 -13.81 21.54
CA ILE A 293 8.84 -12.56 22.22
C ILE A 293 7.81 -12.81 23.33
N TRP A 294 6.80 -13.65 23.09
CA TRP A 294 5.75 -13.90 24.08
C TRP A 294 6.28 -14.60 25.33
N ASP A 295 7.14 -15.60 25.14
CA ASP A 295 7.75 -16.35 26.25
C ASP A 295 8.65 -15.43 27.09
N LEU A 296 9.42 -14.57 26.43
CA LEU A 296 10.27 -13.60 27.11
C LEU A 296 9.46 -12.55 27.88
N ILE A 297 8.36 -12.05 27.31
CA ILE A 297 7.44 -11.15 28.01
C ILE A 297 6.82 -11.86 29.22
N ALA A 298 6.45 -13.13 29.09
CA ALA A 298 5.85 -13.91 30.18
C ALA A 298 6.80 -14.12 31.37
N ILE A 299 8.11 -14.12 31.16
CA ILE A 299 9.11 -14.16 32.24
C ILE A 299 9.16 -12.82 33.00
N VAL A 300 9.23 -11.70 32.28
CA VAL A 300 9.47 -10.38 32.89
C VAL A 300 8.21 -9.76 33.48
N LYS A 301 7.06 -9.93 32.80
CA LYS A 301 5.81 -9.23 33.11
C LYS A 301 5.33 -9.45 34.56
N PRO A 302 5.26 -10.68 35.10
CA PRO A 302 4.76 -10.91 36.46
C PRO A 302 5.62 -10.20 37.52
N VAL A 303 6.94 -10.19 37.33
CA VAL A 303 7.87 -9.52 38.25
C VAL A 303 7.70 -8.01 38.19
N ASN A 304 7.55 -7.44 36.99
CA ASN A 304 7.26 -6.01 36.82
C ASN A 304 5.93 -5.62 37.45
N ASP A 305 4.87 -6.40 37.23
CA ASP A 305 3.55 -6.11 37.78
C ASP A 305 3.59 -6.09 39.31
N LEU A 306 4.29 -7.03 39.95
CA LEU A 306 4.50 -7.03 41.40
C LEU A 306 5.27 -5.80 41.91
N ILE A 307 6.24 -5.29 41.13
CA ILE A 307 6.96 -4.06 41.47
C ILE A 307 6.01 -2.85 41.43
N VAL A 308 5.22 -2.74 40.37
CA VAL A 308 4.22 -1.67 40.21
C VAL A 308 3.17 -1.72 41.33
N GLU A 309 2.66 -2.90 41.66
CA GLU A 309 1.72 -3.09 42.77
C GLU A 309 2.32 -2.63 44.12
N LYS A 310 3.58 -2.98 44.40
CA LYS A 310 4.29 -2.52 45.60
C LYS A 310 4.49 -1.01 45.62
N GLN A 311 4.83 -0.39 44.49
CA GLN A 311 4.97 1.06 44.37
C GLN A 311 3.63 1.77 44.63
N ILE A 312 2.54 1.27 44.05
CA ILE A 312 1.19 1.78 44.28
C ILE A 312 0.82 1.65 45.77
N ALA A 313 1.04 0.48 46.38
CA ALA A 313 0.78 0.27 47.80
C ALA A 313 1.59 1.23 48.69
N SER A 314 2.86 1.46 48.36
CA SER A 314 3.72 2.41 49.06
C SER A 314 3.27 3.86 48.89
N ALA A 315 2.66 4.22 47.75
CA ALA A 315 2.09 5.54 47.52
C ALA A 315 0.76 5.76 48.26
N LYS A 316 -0.06 4.71 48.42
CA LYS A 316 -1.32 4.77 49.17
C LYS A 316 -1.12 5.13 50.64
N SER A 317 -0.13 4.52 51.31
CA SER A 317 0.10 4.72 52.76
C SER A 317 0.25 6.19 53.19
N PRO A 318 1.14 7.01 52.60
CA PRO A 318 1.28 8.42 52.98
C PRO A 318 0.06 9.26 52.61
N ALA A 319 -0.61 8.97 51.48
CA ALA A 319 -1.81 9.69 51.07
C ALA A 319 -2.96 9.46 52.06
N VAL A 320 -3.19 8.21 52.45
CA VAL A 320 -4.20 7.84 53.46
C VAL A 320 -3.89 8.50 54.81
N LYS A 321 -2.62 8.46 55.27
CA LYS A 321 -2.19 9.13 56.50
C LYS A 321 -2.43 10.65 56.46
N LYS A 322 -2.28 11.29 55.29
CA LYS A 322 -2.54 12.73 55.12
C LYS A 322 -4.04 13.04 55.24
N ILE A 323 -4.91 12.23 54.64
CA ILE A 323 -6.36 12.37 54.80
C ILE A 323 -6.80 12.10 56.24
N GLU A 324 -6.21 11.12 56.92
CA GLU A 324 -6.49 10.85 58.34
C GLU A 324 -6.20 12.08 59.21
N LYS A 325 -5.06 12.74 58.99
CA LYS A 325 -4.73 14.01 59.68
C LYS A 325 -5.74 15.13 59.39
N MET A 326 -6.27 15.21 58.17
CA MET A 326 -7.31 16.19 57.81
C MET A 326 -8.63 15.89 58.53
N ILE A 327 -9.03 14.61 58.53
CA ILE A 327 -10.20 14.12 59.26
C ILE A 327 -10.07 14.44 60.75
N ASP A 328 -8.93 14.14 61.37
CA ASP A 328 -8.69 14.41 62.80
C ASP A 328 -8.82 15.89 63.15
N LYS A 329 -8.35 16.79 62.27
CA LYS A 329 -8.51 18.25 62.45
C LYS A 329 -9.97 18.67 62.40
N ILE A 330 -10.73 18.20 61.41
CA ILE A 330 -12.16 18.51 61.30
C ILE A 330 -12.92 17.95 62.50
N VAL A 331 -12.60 16.72 62.94
CA VAL A 331 -13.22 16.10 64.12
C VAL A 331 -13.03 16.97 65.36
N LYS A 332 -11.81 17.46 65.62
CA LYS A 332 -11.53 18.35 66.76
C LYS A 332 -12.36 19.64 66.70
N MET A 333 -12.43 20.33 65.56
CA MET A 333 -13.24 21.54 65.43
C MET A 333 -14.74 21.28 65.63
N LEU A 334 -15.25 20.16 65.09
CA LEU A 334 -16.64 19.77 65.25
C LEU A 334 -16.99 19.47 66.72
N GLU A 335 -16.04 18.92 67.49
CA GLU A 335 -16.18 18.69 68.93
C GLU A 335 -16.18 20.00 69.72
N GLU A 336 -15.24 20.91 69.43
CA GLU A 336 -15.19 22.25 70.03
C GLU A 336 -16.49 23.03 69.80
N LYS A 337 -17.05 22.96 68.58
CA LYS A 337 -18.31 23.60 68.21
C LYS A 337 -19.57 22.83 68.62
N LYS A 338 -19.44 21.67 69.28
CA LYS A 338 -20.57 20.77 69.66
C LYS A 338 -21.54 20.50 68.50
N ALA A 339 -20.99 20.25 67.31
CA ALA A 339 -21.76 20.09 66.09
C ALA A 339 -22.71 18.87 66.14
N ASN A 340 -23.93 19.02 65.62
CA ASN A 340 -24.91 17.93 65.54
C ASN A 340 -24.48 16.85 64.52
N SER A 341 -25.18 15.71 64.54
CA SER A 341 -24.88 14.55 63.67
C SER A 341 -24.92 14.88 62.17
N ASN A 342 -25.82 15.76 61.73
CA ASN A 342 -25.95 16.13 60.33
C ASN A 342 -24.74 16.94 59.85
N THR A 343 -24.31 17.94 60.63
CA THR A 343 -23.12 18.75 60.33
C THR A 343 -21.85 17.90 60.33
N ARG A 344 -21.72 16.97 61.30
CA ARG A 344 -20.58 16.04 61.37
C ARG A 344 -20.52 15.15 60.13
N ASN A 345 -21.64 14.54 59.73
CA ASN A 345 -21.69 13.72 58.52
C ASN A 345 -21.35 14.55 57.27
N LYS A 346 -21.92 15.75 57.12
CA LYS A 346 -21.66 16.61 55.96
C LYS A 346 -20.17 16.99 55.85
N ALA A 347 -19.51 17.28 56.97
CA ALA A 347 -18.09 17.66 56.99
C ALA A 347 -17.12 16.48 56.78
N LEU A 348 -17.44 15.29 57.31
CA LEU A 348 -16.51 14.15 57.28
C LEU A 348 -16.70 13.23 56.06
N PHE A 349 -17.92 13.15 55.52
CA PHE A 349 -18.25 12.22 54.44
C PHE A 349 -17.41 12.39 53.17
N PRO A 350 -17.11 13.62 52.68
CA PRO A 350 -16.28 13.80 51.49
C PRO A 350 -14.88 13.19 51.66
N LEU A 351 -14.19 13.53 52.75
CA LEU A 351 -12.84 13.00 53.03
C LEU A 351 -12.82 11.48 53.27
N GLN A 352 -13.83 10.94 53.95
CA GLN A 352 -13.96 9.49 54.13
C GLN A 352 -14.20 8.77 52.79
N THR A 353 -14.94 9.40 51.88
CA THR A 353 -15.18 8.88 50.53
C THR A 353 -13.89 8.88 49.73
N VAL A 354 -13.15 9.99 49.73
CA VAL A 354 -11.86 10.08 49.04
C VAL A 354 -10.83 9.10 49.62
N LYS A 355 -10.78 8.91 50.94
CA LYS A 355 -9.96 7.87 51.58
C LYS A 355 -10.26 6.47 51.02
N LYS A 356 -11.55 6.12 50.85
CA LYS A 356 -11.95 4.84 50.23
C LYS A 356 -11.50 4.77 48.78
N LYS A 357 -11.69 5.84 47.99
CA LYS A 357 -11.25 5.92 46.58
C LYS A 357 -9.73 5.69 46.44
N ILE A 358 -8.91 6.30 47.31
CA ILE A 358 -7.45 6.09 47.31
C ILE A 358 -7.08 4.63 47.59
N ASN A 359 -7.75 3.96 48.53
CA ASN A 359 -7.47 2.54 48.81
C ASN A 359 -7.75 1.64 47.61
N THR A 360 -8.72 1.98 46.76
CA THR A 360 -9.07 1.23 45.53
C THR A 360 -8.32 1.70 44.27
N ALA A 361 -7.53 2.77 44.34
CA ALA A 361 -6.83 3.30 43.18
C ALA A 361 -5.80 2.30 42.60
N LEU A 362 -5.69 2.27 41.27
CA LEU A 362 -4.81 1.35 40.53
C LEU A 362 -3.60 2.03 39.89
N SER A 363 -3.42 3.34 40.11
CA SER A 363 -2.25 4.07 39.60
C SER A 363 -1.82 5.16 40.59
N ILE A 364 -0.54 5.54 40.54
CA ILE A 364 0.01 6.63 41.36
C ILE A 364 -0.63 7.97 40.99
N GLN A 365 -0.90 8.21 39.71
CA GLN A 365 -1.56 9.43 39.25
C GLN A 365 -2.96 9.57 39.86
N THR A 366 -3.77 8.51 39.80
CA THR A 366 -5.11 8.51 40.39
C THR A 366 -5.07 8.75 41.92
N ILE A 367 -4.04 8.24 42.60
CA ILE A 367 -3.84 8.53 44.03
C ILE A 367 -3.55 10.02 44.24
N ALA A 368 -2.71 10.62 43.39
CA ALA A 368 -2.39 12.05 43.45
C ALA A 368 -3.64 12.93 43.19
N ASP A 369 -4.42 12.60 42.15
CA ASP A 369 -5.64 13.34 41.80
C ASP A 369 -6.67 13.31 42.96
N TYR A 370 -6.87 12.14 43.56
CA TYR A 370 -7.73 12.02 44.74
C TYR A 370 -7.19 12.76 45.95
N LEU A 371 -5.86 12.79 46.12
CA LEU A 371 -5.27 13.55 47.22
C LEU A 371 -5.49 15.06 47.04
N GLU A 372 -5.41 15.58 45.81
CA GLU A 372 -5.75 16.97 45.50
C GLU A 372 -7.25 17.26 45.74
N GLU A 373 -8.14 16.35 45.32
CA GLU A 373 -9.58 16.42 45.63
C GLU A 373 -9.82 16.50 47.15
N ALA A 374 -9.12 15.68 47.94
CA ALA A 374 -9.22 15.72 49.40
C ALA A 374 -8.71 17.04 50.00
N ILE A 375 -7.65 17.62 49.45
CA ILE A 375 -7.12 18.91 49.91
C ILE A 375 -8.17 20.01 49.69
N ALA A 376 -8.73 20.11 48.48
CA ALA A 376 -9.76 21.11 48.18
C ALA A 376 -11.00 20.95 49.07
N GLN A 377 -11.49 19.72 49.25
CA GLN A 377 -12.63 19.44 50.12
C GLN A 377 -12.35 19.77 51.58
N PHE A 378 -11.11 19.53 52.04
CA PHE A 378 -10.70 19.89 53.38
C PHE A 378 -10.75 21.41 53.56
N ASP A 379 -10.19 22.18 52.63
CA ASP A 379 -10.16 23.64 52.69
C ASP A 379 -11.58 24.23 52.68
N ASP A 380 -12.46 23.79 51.77
CA ASP A 380 -13.88 24.21 51.73
C ASP A 380 -14.62 23.92 53.05
N THR A 381 -14.33 22.75 53.64
CA THR A 381 -14.94 22.35 54.91
C THR A 381 -14.41 23.18 56.07
N MET A 382 -13.11 23.50 56.08
CA MET A 382 -12.50 24.36 57.07
C MET A 382 -13.07 25.77 57.01
N ASP A 383 -13.27 26.33 55.81
CA ASP A 383 -13.89 27.65 55.63
C ASP A 383 -15.35 27.68 56.10
N THR A 384 -16.10 26.61 55.85
CA THR A 384 -17.49 26.48 56.32
C THR A 384 -17.56 26.31 57.83
N LEU A 385 -16.53 25.71 58.44
CA LEU A 385 -16.45 25.44 59.86
C LEU A 385 -15.64 26.47 60.65
N ALA A 386 -15.04 27.48 60.02
CA ALA A 386 -14.47 28.65 60.69
C ALA A 386 -15.60 29.49 61.30
#